data_AF-A0A438FKG4-F1
#
_entry.id   AF-A0A438FKG4-F1
#
_cell.length_a   1.000
_cell.length_b   1.000
_cell.length_c   1.000
_cell.angle_alpha   90.00
_cell.angle_beta   90.00
_cell.angle_gamma   90.00
#
_symmetry.space_group_name_H-M   'P 1'
#
loop_
_entity.id
_entity.type
_entity.pdbx_description
1 polymer ?
#
loop_
_entity_poly.entity_id
_entity_poly.type
_entity_poly.pdbx_seq_one_letter_code
_entity_poly.pdbx_strand_id
1 'polypeptide(L)'
;MDNSKSENILKDFYIPNYILLPESEVRNASHIPSSPVLVFINSKSGGQLGGELLCTYGALLNKNQVFDLDNEAPDKVLHQFYSNLEKLKHSGDILASEIQNRLKIIVAGGDGTANWLLGVVSDLKLPQPPPIATVPLGTGNNIPFSFGWGKKNPGSDRQSVESFLDQVRTAREMKIDRANTGECGSNKWHMVLSLNVATNDTLNLPGVGCCGTVNTLRFVFPWRVLRAWPWRFQAVRCDPQALCLKAGDALSRRRHLGVQGVTQSTGAP
;
A
#
# COMPACT_ATOMS: atom_id res chain seq x y z
N MET A 1 -35.02 4.77 2.78
CA MET A 1 -35.07 4.92 1.31
C MET A 1 -33.72 4.65 0.63
N ASP A 2 -32.76 3.92 1.24
CA ASP A 2 -31.36 3.91 0.78
C ASP A 2 -30.80 2.56 0.30
N ASN A 3 -31.53 1.45 0.50
CA ASN A 3 -30.98 0.11 0.23
C ASN A 3 -30.82 -0.21 -1.27
N SER A 4 -31.68 0.31 -2.15
CA SER A 4 -31.55 0.02 -3.59
C SER A 4 -30.42 0.79 -4.26
N LYS A 5 -29.99 1.92 -3.68
CA LYS A 5 -28.88 2.73 -4.19
C LYS A 5 -27.54 2.12 -3.78
N SER A 6 -27.42 1.68 -2.53
CA SER A 6 -26.24 0.95 -2.05
C SER A 6 -26.06 -0.38 -2.79
N GLU A 7 -27.12 -1.17 -2.98
CA GLU A 7 -27.06 -2.44 -3.73
C GLU A 7 -26.60 -2.26 -5.19
N ASN A 8 -26.99 -1.16 -5.84
CA ASN A 8 -26.53 -0.87 -7.20
C ASN A 8 -25.06 -0.43 -7.24
N ILE A 9 -24.57 0.27 -6.22
CA ILE A 9 -23.15 0.64 -6.11
C ILE A 9 -22.29 -0.59 -5.84
N LEU A 10 -22.74 -1.56 -5.04
CA LEU A 10 -21.98 -2.78 -4.74
C LEU A 10 -21.70 -3.64 -5.98
N LYS A 11 -22.56 -3.58 -7.00
CA LYS A 11 -22.32 -4.26 -8.28
C LYS A 11 -21.09 -3.75 -9.02
N ASP A 12 -20.67 -2.51 -8.78
CA ASP A 12 -19.45 -1.95 -9.39
C ASP A 12 -18.17 -2.62 -8.89
N PHE A 13 -18.23 -3.28 -7.73
CA PHE A 13 -17.09 -3.92 -7.07
C PHE A 13 -17.09 -5.45 -7.22
N TYR A 14 -18.14 -6.01 -7.80
CA TYR A 14 -18.39 -7.45 -7.80
C TYR A 14 -17.61 -8.19 -8.90
N ILE A 15 -16.89 -9.24 -8.54
CA ILE A 15 -16.23 -10.18 -9.46
C ILE A 15 -17.02 -11.51 -9.47
N PRO A 16 -17.43 -12.01 -10.65
CA PRO A 16 -18.12 -13.30 -10.77
C PRO A 16 -17.29 -14.50 -10.31
N ASN A 17 -17.97 -15.53 -9.80
CA ASN A 17 -17.33 -16.76 -9.30
C ASN A 17 -16.46 -17.46 -10.34
N TYR A 18 -16.89 -17.54 -11.60
CA TYR A 18 -16.12 -18.21 -12.65
C TYR A 18 -14.78 -17.52 -12.96
N ILE A 19 -14.64 -16.24 -12.59
CA ILE A 19 -13.39 -15.49 -12.69
C ILE A 19 -12.51 -15.75 -11.46
N LEU A 20 -13.10 -15.88 -10.27
CA LEU A 20 -12.38 -16.13 -9.01
C LEU A 20 -11.97 -17.60 -8.84
N LEU A 21 -12.79 -18.53 -9.33
CA LEU A 21 -12.68 -19.96 -9.13
C LEU A 21 -12.64 -20.68 -10.50
N PRO A 22 -11.52 -21.34 -10.86
CA PRO A 22 -11.37 -22.01 -12.15
C PRO A 22 -12.40 -23.11 -12.44
N GLU A 23 -12.97 -23.70 -11.40
CA GLU A 23 -13.91 -24.84 -11.50
C GLU A 23 -15.38 -24.40 -11.59
N SER A 24 -15.66 -23.11 -11.54
CA SER A 24 -17.04 -22.60 -11.58
C SER A 24 -17.57 -22.48 -13.01
N GLU A 25 -18.85 -22.80 -13.20
CA GLU A 25 -19.53 -22.66 -14.49
C GLU A 25 -19.51 -21.21 -14.98
N VAL A 26 -19.09 -21.02 -16.23
CA VAL A 26 -19.10 -19.72 -16.90
C VAL A 26 -20.54 -19.26 -17.07
N ARG A 27 -20.84 -18.04 -16.60
CA ARG A 27 -22.15 -17.41 -16.76
C ARG A 27 -21.98 -16.06 -17.43
N ASN A 28 -22.88 -15.76 -18.38
CA ASN A 28 -22.93 -14.44 -19.00
C ASN A 28 -23.29 -13.41 -17.92
N ALA A 29 -22.36 -12.53 -17.57
CA ALA A 29 -22.64 -11.39 -16.72
C ALA A 29 -23.36 -10.31 -17.54
N SER A 30 -24.45 -9.78 -17.01
CA SER A 30 -25.18 -8.65 -17.60
C SER A 30 -24.58 -7.29 -17.27
N HIS A 31 -23.62 -7.23 -16.34
CA HIS A 31 -23.00 -6.01 -15.83
C HIS A 31 -21.48 -6.13 -15.84
N ILE A 32 -20.81 -5.10 -16.35
CA ILE A 32 -19.35 -4.97 -16.28
C ILE A 32 -19.03 -4.07 -15.07
N PRO A 33 -18.37 -4.59 -14.02
CA PRO A 33 -18.05 -3.80 -12.83
C PRO A 33 -17.11 -2.66 -13.21
N SER A 34 -17.44 -1.43 -12.76
CA SER A 34 -16.60 -0.26 -13.05
C SER A 34 -15.31 -0.21 -12.22
N SER A 35 -15.29 -0.89 -11.07
CA SER A 35 -14.17 -0.87 -10.12
C SER A 35 -14.08 -2.18 -9.32
N PRO A 36 -13.88 -3.35 -9.97
CA PRO A 36 -13.81 -4.64 -9.28
C PRO A 36 -12.69 -4.67 -8.24
N VAL A 37 -12.92 -5.32 -7.10
CA VAL A 37 -11.96 -5.37 -5.98
C VAL A 37 -11.68 -6.79 -5.50
N LEU A 38 -10.40 -7.07 -5.23
CA LEU A 38 -10.00 -8.15 -4.32
C LEU A 38 -9.63 -7.55 -2.97
N VAL A 39 -10.09 -8.17 -1.89
CA VAL A 39 -9.88 -7.69 -0.52
C VAL A 39 -9.07 -8.70 0.26
N PHE A 40 -7.91 -8.30 0.78
CA PHE A 40 -7.05 -9.12 1.63
C PHE A 40 -7.03 -8.55 3.03
N ILE A 41 -7.38 -9.37 4.03
CA ILE A 41 -7.56 -8.90 5.40
C ILE A 41 -6.74 -9.78 6.32
N ASN A 42 -5.88 -9.18 7.15
CA ASN A 42 -5.29 -9.88 8.27
C ASN A 42 -6.28 -9.84 9.45
N SER A 43 -7.04 -10.93 9.65
CA SER A 43 -8.08 -11.01 10.67
C SER A 43 -7.58 -10.77 12.10
N LYS A 44 -6.30 -11.03 12.36
CA LYS A 44 -5.65 -10.83 13.67
C LYS A 44 -5.17 -9.40 13.92
N SER A 45 -5.17 -8.52 12.91
CA SER A 45 -4.74 -7.12 13.06
C SER A 45 -5.79 -6.24 13.74
N GLY A 46 -5.33 -5.17 14.40
CA GLY A 46 -6.19 -4.11 14.91
C GLY A 46 -7.04 -4.45 16.12
N GLY A 47 -6.67 -5.46 16.91
CA GLY A 47 -7.42 -5.81 18.11
C GLY A 47 -8.85 -6.25 17.80
N GLN A 48 -8.99 -7.24 16.92
CA GLN A 48 -10.26 -7.81 16.40
C GLN A 48 -10.94 -7.03 15.25
N LEU A 49 -10.52 -5.79 14.96
CA LEU A 49 -11.03 -5.03 13.81
C LEU A 49 -10.85 -5.77 12.47
N GLY A 50 -9.78 -6.54 12.30
CA GLY A 50 -9.57 -7.37 11.11
C GLY A 50 -10.66 -8.42 10.93
N GLY A 51 -11.04 -9.13 12.00
CA GLY A 51 -12.12 -10.10 11.96
C GLY A 51 -13.49 -9.48 11.66
N GLU A 52 -13.78 -8.31 12.24
CA GLU A 52 -15.01 -7.57 11.94
C GLU A 52 -15.07 -7.13 10.47
N LEU A 53 -13.97 -6.60 9.93
CA LEU A 53 -13.89 -6.22 8.52
C LEU A 53 -14.05 -7.43 7.60
N LEU A 54 -13.50 -8.59 7.94
CA LEU A 54 -13.67 -9.82 7.18
C LEU A 54 -15.16 -10.19 7.05
N CYS A 55 -15.88 -10.15 8.17
CA CYS A 55 -17.34 -10.37 8.18
C CYS A 55 -18.09 -9.34 7.33
N THR A 56 -17.79 -8.04 7.51
CA THR A 56 -18.52 -6.97 6.82
C THR A 56 -18.26 -6.98 5.31
N TYR A 57 -17.01 -7.10 4.87
CA TYR A 57 -16.70 -7.24 3.44
C TYR A 57 -17.33 -8.50 2.85
N GLY A 58 -17.26 -9.64 3.54
CA GLY A 58 -17.88 -10.90 3.09
C GLY A 58 -19.41 -10.83 2.95
N ALA A 59 -20.07 -9.95 3.72
CA ALA A 59 -21.51 -9.71 3.61
C ALA A 59 -21.89 -8.72 2.47
N LEU A 60 -20.98 -7.84 2.08
CA LEU A 60 -21.21 -6.81 1.04
C LEU A 60 -20.79 -7.24 -0.35
N LEU A 61 -19.78 -8.10 -0.43
CA LEU A 61 -19.09 -8.49 -1.64
C LEU A 61 -19.30 -9.98 -1.94
N ASN A 62 -18.79 -10.43 -3.08
CA ASN A 62 -18.65 -11.86 -3.31
C ASN A 62 -17.72 -12.44 -2.22
N LYS A 63 -18.17 -13.43 -1.45
CA LYS A 63 -17.34 -14.09 -0.43
C LYS A 63 -16.00 -14.62 -0.98
N ASN A 64 -15.95 -14.99 -2.26
CA ASN A 64 -14.75 -15.51 -2.92
C ASN A 64 -13.77 -14.40 -3.38
N GLN A 65 -14.10 -13.12 -3.15
CA GLN A 65 -13.23 -11.97 -3.44
C GLN A 65 -12.68 -11.32 -2.17
N VAL A 66 -12.95 -11.92 -1.00
CA VAL A 66 -12.50 -11.47 0.32
C VAL A 66 -11.69 -12.61 0.95
N PHE A 67 -10.41 -12.36 1.20
CA PHE A 67 -9.45 -13.38 1.65
C PHE A 67 -8.93 -13.04 3.05
N ASP A 68 -8.94 -14.02 3.94
CA ASP A 68 -8.24 -13.94 5.21
C ASP A 68 -6.78 -14.36 5.03
N LEU A 69 -5.87 -13.43 5.26
CA LEU A 69 -4.42 -13.63 5.15
C LEU A 69 -3.86 -14.58 6.21
N ASP A 70 -4.62 -14.89 7.26
CA ASP A 70 -4.25 -15.94 8.22
C ASP A 70 -4.45 -17.35 7.63
N ASN A 71 -5.39 -17.48 6.69
CA ASN A 71 -5.77 -18.77 6.08
C ASN A 71 -5.16 -18.96 4.69
N GLU A 72 -5.07 -17.89 3.90
CA GLU A 72 -4.66 -17.94 2.51
C GLU A 72 -3.58 -16.91 2.20
N ALA A 73 -2.42 -17.41 1.76
CA ALA A 73 -1.31 -16.55 1.37
C ALA A 73 -1.63 -15.82 0.05
N PRO A 74 -1.36 -14.50 -0.05
CA PRO A 74 -1.78 -13.68 -1.17
C PRO A 74 -1.08 -14.05 -2.47
N ASP A 75 0.12 -14.63 -2.43
CA ASP A 75 0.84 -15.14 -3.60
C ASP A 75 0.06 -16.26 -4.27
N LYS A 76 -0.42 -17.24 -3.49
CA LYS A 76 -1.22 -18.34 -4.01
C LYS A 76 -2.52 -17.84 -4.64
N VAL A 77 -3.23 -16.97 -3.93
CA VAL A 77 -4.51 -16.39 -4.40
C VAL A 77 -4.31 -15.63 -5.71
N LEU A 78 -3.33 -14.72 -5.77
CA LEU A 78 -3.11 -13.89 -6.95
C LEU A 78 -2.58 -14.71 -8.13
N HIS A 79 -1.69 -15.69 -7.92
CA HIS A 79 -1.24 -16.58 -8.99
C HIS A 79 -2.40 -17.36 -9.62
N GLN A 80 -3.27 -17.92 -8.79
CA GLN A 80 -4.44 -18.65 -9.27
C GLN A 80 -5.42 -17.73 -10.01
N PHE A 81 -5.70 -16.55 -9.45
CA PHE A 81 -6.60 -15.57 -10.04
C PHE A 81 -6.11 -15.08 -11.41
N TYR A 82 -4.85 -14.68 -11.53
CA TYR A 82 -4.28 -14.23 -12.80
C TYR A 82 -4.11 -15.37 -13.82
N SER A 83 -3.80 -16.59 -13.37
CA SER A 83 -3.77 -17.75 -14.26
C SER A 83 -5.17 -18.03 -14.85
N ASN A 84 -6.22 -17.91 -14.04
CA ASN A 84 -7.59 -18.11 -14.51
C ASN A 84 -8.04 -16.98 -15.46
N LEU A 85 -7.75 -15.72 -15.12
CA LEU A 85 -7.99 -14.58 -16.01
C LEU A 85 -7.36 -14.78 -17.37
N GLU A 86 -6.10 -15.22 -17.41
CA GLU A 86 -5.40 -15.43 -18.66
C GLU A 86 -6.04 -16.55 -19.49
N LYS A 87 -6.44 -17.66 -18.87
CA LYS A 87 -7.20 -18.72 -19.55
C LYS A 87 -8.51 -18.21 -20.14
N LEU A 88 -9.29 -17.46 -19.37
CA LEU A 88 -10.58 -16.91 -19.81
C LEU A 88 -10.41 -15.92 -20.96
N LYS A 89 -9.38 -15.05 -20.90
CA LYS A 89 -9.05 -14.13 -21.99
C LYS A 89 -8.68 -14.87 -23.28
N HIS A 90 -7.88 -15.94 -23.19
CA HIS A 90 -7.56 -16.77 -24.35
C HIS A 90 -8.80 -17.44 -24.96
N SER A 91 -9.82 -17.74 -24.15
CA SER A 91 -11.11 -18.26 -24.63
C SER A 91 -12.06 -17.18 -25.19
N GLY A 92 -11.64 -15.91 -25.20
CA GLY A 92 -12.44 -14.79 -25.73
C GLY A 92 -13.38 -14.13 -24.72
N ASP A 93 -13.19 -14.36 -23.42
CA ASP A 93 -14.02 -13.72 -22.38
C ASP A 93 -13.67 -12.23 -22.24
N ILE A 94 -14.60 -11.37 -22.67
CA ILE A 94 -14.47 -9.92 -22.63
C ILE A 94 -14.49 -9.42 -21.18
N LEU A 95 -15.30 -10.03 -20.31
CA LEU A 95 -15.43 -9.61 -18.91
C LEU A 95 -14.14 -9.85 -18.14
N ALA A 96 -13.44 -10.96 -18.39
CA ALA A 96 -12.13 -11.24 -17.79
C ALA A 96 -11.11 -10.14 -18.14
N SER A 97 -11.10 -9.67 -19.39
CA SER A 97 -10.25 -8.55 -19.81
C SER A 97 -10.61 -7.25 -19.09
N GLU A 98 -11.89 -6.91 -19.02
CA GLU A 98 -12.37 -5.71 -18.33
C GLU A 98 -12.08 -5.74 -16.84
N ILE A 99 -12.26 -6.89 -16.18
CA ILE A 99 -11.93 -7.06 -14.77
C ILE A 99 -10.42 -6.87 -14.57
N GLN A 100 -9.57 -7.51 -15.36
CA GLN A 100 -8.12 -7.33 -15.24
C GLN A 100 -7.70 -5.86 -15.38
N ASN A 101 -8.31 -5.13 -16.33
CA ASN A 101 -7.96 -3.74 -16.62
C ASN A 101 -8.40 -2.76 -15.52
N ARG A 102 -9.51 -3.05 -14.83
CA ARG A 102 -10.13 -2.16 -13.83
C ARG A 102 -9.91 -2.62 -12.39
N LEU A 103 -9.21 -3.74 -12.20
CA LEU A 103 -9.01 -4.37 -10.90
C LEU A 103 -8.29 -3.44 -9.93
N LYS A 104 -8.81 -3.34 -8.72
CA LYS A 104 -8.15 -2.73 -7.56
C LYS A 104 -7.98 -3.77 -6.47
N ILE A 105 -6.99 -3.56 -5.61
CA ILE A 105 -6.75 -4.43 -4.45
C ILE A 105 -6.88 -3.61 -3.18
N ILE A 106 -7.59 -4.14 -2.19
CA ILE A 106 -7.67 -3.57 -0.84
C ILE A 106 -6.90 -4.49 0.10
N VAL A 107 -6.06 -3.92 0.97
CA VAL A 107 -5.38 -4.66 2.03
C VAL A 107 -5.63 -4.05 3.39
N ALA A 108 -6.16 -4.84 4.32
CA ALA A 108 -6.40 -4.42 5.69
C ALA A 108 -5.42 -5.10 6.65
N GLY A 109 -4.63 -4.30 7.35
CA GLY A 109 -3.58 -4.78 8.24
C GLY A 109 -2.66 -3.66 8.73
N GLY A 110 -1.56 -4.05 9.36
CA GLY A 110 -0.45 -3.13 9.65
C GLY A 110 0.49 -2.94 8.45
N ASP A 111 1.54 -2.12 8.62
CA ASP A 111 2.55 -1.85 7.58
C ASP A 111 3.22 -3.15 7.06
N GLY A 112 3.45 -4.14 7.94
CA GLY A 112 4.01 -5.43 7.54
C GLY A 112 3.10 -6.22 6.58
N THR A 113 1.79 -6.24 6.84
CA THR A 113 0.79 -6.88 5.97
C THR A 113 0.69 -6.17 4.62
N ALA A 114 0.63 -4.83 4.62
CA ALA A 114 0.61 -4.05 3.39
C ALA A 114 1.88 -4.28 2.56
N ASN A 115 3.06 -4.28 3.21
CA ASN A 115 4.34 -4.52 2.55
C ASN A 115 4.45 -5.94 1.97
N TRP A 116 3.92 -6.94 2.67
CA TRP A 116 3.88 -8.32 2.17
C TRP A 116 3.07 -8.41 0.87
N LEU A 117 1.84 -7.88 0.86
CA LEU A 117 1.00 -7.91 -0.35
C LEU A 117 1.60 -7.11 -1.50
N LEU A 118 2.14 -5.92 -1.20
CA LEU A 118 2.89 -5.15 -2.19
C LEU A 118 3.99 -6.04 -2.80
N GLY A 119 4.90 -6.58 -1.99
CA GLY A 119 5.98 -7.45 -2.45
C GLY A 119 5.52 -8.58 -3.37
N VAL A 120 4.44 -9.28 -3.00
CA VAL A 120 3.83 -10.32 -3.85
C VAL A 120 3.38 -9.77 -5.20
N VAL A 121 2.69 -8.63 -5.24
CA VAL A 121 2.29 -7.99 -6.51
C VAL A 121 3.51 -7.59 -7.35
N SER A 122 4.63 -7.20 -6.73
CA SER A 122 5.92 -6.98 -7.44
C SER A 122 6.38 -8.25 -8.14
N ASP A 123 6.35 -9.37 -7.42
CA ASP A 123 6.94 -10.62 -7.84
C ASP A 123 6.16 -11.28 -8.99
N LEU A 124 4.87 -10.94 -9.13
CA LEU A 124 4.02 -11.33 -10.27
C LEU A 124 4.48 -10.73 -11.61
N LYS A 125 5.27 -9.63 -11.59
CA LYS A 125 5.81 -8.95 -12.79
C LYS A 125 4.73 -8.64 -13.85
N LEU A 126 3.55 -8.24 -13.39
CA LEU A 126 2.43 -7.90 -14.26
C LEU A 126 2.78 -6.67 -15.12
N PRO A 127 2.43 -6.65 -16.42
CA PRO A 127 2.66 -5.46 -17.26
C PRO A 127 1.97 -4.21 -16.72
N GLN A 128 0.82 -4.40 -16.08
CA GLN A 128 0.02 -3.37 -15.45
C GLN A 128 -0.46 -3.88 -14.08
N PRO A 129 0.33 -3.71 -13.00
CA PRO A 129 -0.07 -4.15 -11.67
C PRO A 129 -1.30 -3.37 -11.19
N PRO A 130 -2.27 -4.01 -10.52
CA PRO A 130 -3.48 -3.35 -10.04
C PRO A 130 -3.11 -2.37 -8.91
N PRO A 131 -3.76 -1.20 -8.83
CA PRO A 131 -3.46 -0.25 -7.77
C PRO A 131 -4.02 -0.75 -6.43
N ILE A 132 -3.25 -0.51 -5.36
CA ILE A 132 -3.56 -1.02 -4.01
C ILE A 132 -4.05 0.12 -3.11
N ALA A 133 -5.12 -0.10 -2.38
CA ALA A 133 -5.58 0.72 -1.26
C ALA A 133 -5.30 0.00 0.07
N THR A 134 -4.92 0.75 1.10
CA THR A 134 -4.52 0.19 2.39
C THR A 134 -5.45 0.67 3.49
N VAL A 135 -6.01 -0.28 4.26
CA VAL A 135 -6.86 -0.02 5.42
C VAL A 135 -5.97 -0.12 6.68
N PRO A 136 -5.76 0.97 7.43
CA PRO A 136 -4.87 1.02 8.58
C PRO A 136 -5.43 0.28 9.80
N LEU A 137 -4.89 -0.91 10.12
CA LEU A 137 -5.24 -1.69 11.31
C LEU A 137 -4.11 -1.80 12.36
N GLY A 138 -2.96 -1.14 12.17
CA GLY A 138 -1.83 -1.17 13.11
C GLY A 138 -1.74 0.06 14.03
N THR A 139 -0.68 0.13 14.83
CA THR A 139 -0.39 1.29 15.71
C THR A 139 0.48 2.35 15.00
N GLY A 140 1.27 1.95 13.99
CA GLY A 140 2.19 2.84 13.25
C GLY A 140 1.63 3.42 11.94
N ASN A 141 0.94 2.59 11.15
CA ASN A 141 0.24 2.92 9.89
C ASN A 141 0.93 3.97 9.01
N ASN A 142 2.23 3.82 8.76
CA ASN A 142 2.99 4.75 7.94
C ASN A 142 2.65 4.61 6.46
N ILE A 143 2.39 3.39 5.98
CA ILE A 143 2.06 3.12 4.58
C ILE A 143 0.68 3.70 4.22
N PRO A 144 -0.41 3.38 4.95
CA PRO A 144 -1.71 3.98 4.70
C PRO A 144 -1.70 5.51 4.78
N PHE A 145 -0.99 6.07 5.76
CA PHE A 145 -0.84 7.51 5.87
C PHE A 145 -0.12 8.13 4.66
N SER A 146 0.99 7.53 4.22
CA SER A 146 1.74 8.01 3.04
C SER A 146 0.91 7.98 1.77
N PHE A 147 0.00 7.02 1.65
CA PHE A 147 -0.92 6.89 0.52
C PHE A 147 -2.19 7.76 0.64
N GLY A 148 -2.35 8.49 1.74
CA GLY A 148 -3.49 9.38 1.97
C GLY A 148 -4.73 8.70 2.56
N TRP A 149 -4.65 7.44 2.99
CA TRP A 149 -5.74 6.70 3.64
C TRP A 149 -5.88 7.00 5.14
N GLY A 150 -5.03 7.88 5.67
CA GLY A 150 -5.02 8.28 7.08
C GLY A 150 -4.30 7.29 8.01
N LYS A 151 -4.28 7.61 9.31
CA LYS A 151 -3.60 6.80 10.35
C LYS A 151 -4.52 5.87 11.12
N LYS A 152 -5.83 6.03 11.00
CA LYS A 152 -6.84 5.32 11.79
C LYS A 152 -7.78 4.56 10.86
N ASN A 153 -8.22 3.38 11.28
CA ASN A 153 -9.21 2.60 10.58
C ASN A 153 -10.48 3.46 10.34
N PRO A 154 -11.03 3.52 9.12
CA PRO A 154 -12.25 4.28 8.83
C PRO A 154 -13.50 3.74 9.55
N GLY A 155 -13.44 2.51 10.07
CA GLY A 155 -14.55 1.81 10.74
C GLY A 155 -14.70 0.40 10.19
N SER A 156 -15.37 -0.48 10.93
CA SER A 156 -15.62 -1.89 10.56
C SER A 156 -17.09 -2.20 10.25
N ASP A 157 -17.99 -1.27 10.55
CA ASP A 157 -19.41 -1.39 10.24
C ASP A 157 -19.69 -1.24 8.73
N ARG A 158 -20.90 -1.65 8.33
CA ARG A 158 -21.34 -1.62 6.93
C ARG A 158 -21.18 -0.25 6.27
N GLN A 159 -21.60 0.84 6.95
CA GLN A 159 -21.60 2.17 6.35
C GLN A 159 -20.17 2.67 6.14
N SER A 160 -19.28 2.39 7.10
CA SER A 160 -17.86 2.70 7.00
C SER A 160 -17.19 1.95 5.84
N VAL A 161 -17.52 0.66 5.66
CA VAL A 161 -16.97 -0.15 4.56
C VAL A 161 -17.51 0.30 3.19
N GLU A 162 -18.81 0.58 3.06
CA GLU A 162 -19.38 1.13 1.83
C GLU A 162 -18.77 2.49 1.46
N SER A 163 -18.56 3.36 2.45
CA SER A 163 -17.88 4.65 2.25
C SER A 163 -16.44 4.46 1.81
N PHE A 164 -15.71 3.50 2.39
CA PHE A 164 -14.35 3.20 1.98
C PHE A 164 -14.28 2.64 0.55
N LEU A 165 -15.20 1.75 0.16
CA LEU A 165 -15.33 1.25 -1.21
C LEU A 165 -15.55 2.40 -2.21
N ASP A 166 -16.39 3.38 -1.87
CA ASP A 166 -16.60 4.56 -2.72
C ASP A 166 -15.34 5.44 -2.84
N GLN A 167 -14.59 5.60 -1.75
CA GLN A 167 -13.28 6.26 -1.78
C GLN A 167 -12.29 5.49 -2.68
N VAL A 168 -12.25 4.16 -2.60
CA VAL A 168 -11.42 3.32 -3.49
C VAL A 168 -11.83 3.46 -4.95
N ARG A 169 -13.14 3.55 -5.23
CA ARG A 169 -13.67 3.77 -6.58
C ARG A 169 -13.19 5.10 -7.17
N THR A 170 -13.24 6.16 -6.39
CA THR A 170 -12.92 7.53 -6.81
C THR A 170 -11.46 7.94 -6.61
N ALA A 171 -10.67 7.11 -5.92
CA ALA A 171 -9.26 7.37 -5.65
C ALA A 171 -8.43 7.46 -6.94
N ARG A 172 -7.45 8.36 -6.92
CA ARG A 172 -6.56 8.58 -8.06
C ARG A 172 -5.40 7.61 -8.01
N GLU A 173 -5.08 6.99 -9.14
CA GLU A 173 -3.85 6.22 -9.29
C GLU A 173 -2.63 7.13 -9.22
N MET A 174 -1.63 6.69 -8.46
CA MET A 174 -0.31 7.30 -8.38
C MET A 174 0.75 6.32 -8.78
N LYS A 175 1.74 6.82 -9.53
CA LYS A 175 2.98 6.09 -9.76
C LYS A 175 3.93 6.30 -8.58
N ILE A 176 4.44 5.21 -8.02
CA ILE A 176 5.48 5.25 -6.98
C ILE A 176 6.78 4.78 -7.60
N ASP A 177 7.82 5.60 -7.43
CA ASP A 177 9.18 5.34 -7.87
C ASP A 177 10.08 5.07 -6.65
N ARG A 178 11.24 4.46 -6.90
CA ARG A 178 12.24 4.18 -5.87
C ARG A 178 13.39 5.17 -6.03
N ALA A 179 13.86 5.75 -4.93
CA ALA A 179 15.12 6.49 -4.92
C ALA A 179 16.06 5.99 -3.82
N ASN A 180 17.34 5.88 -4.16
CA ASN A 180 18.42 5.78 -3.19
C ASN A 180 18.95 7.21 -2.99
N THR A 181 18.71 7.80 -1.83
CA THR A 181 19.12 9.19 -1.58
C THR A 181 20.59 9.31 -1.20
N GLY A 182 21.35 8.22 -1.03
CA GLY A 182 22.77 8.23 -0.65
C GLY A 182 23.05 8.74 0.78
N GLU A 183 22.18 9.60 1.33
CA GLU A 183 22.27 10.21 2.65
C GLU A 183 21.95 9.25 3.81
N CYS A 184 21.29 8.12 3.53
CA CYS A 184 20.88 7.15 4.55
C CYS A 184 21.76 5.88 4.63
N GLY A 185 22.87 5.86 3.90
CA GLY A 185 23.76 4.71 3.72
C GLY A 185 23.41 3.90 2.47
N SER A 186 24.41 3.29 1.84
CA SER A 186 24.36 2.64 0.52
C SER A 186 23.29 1.54 0.35
N ASN A 187 22.72 1.04 1.44
CA ASN A 187 21.76 -0.08 1.46
C ASN A 187 20.35 0.32 1.90
N LYS A 188 20.05 1.61 2.11
CA LYS A 188 18.71 2.06 2.51
C LYS A 188 17.96 2.68 1.34
N TRP A 189 16.74 2.21 1.13
CA TRP A 189 15.89 2.59 -0.01
C TRP A 189 14.64 3.31 0.48
N HIS A 190 14.27 4.40 -0.19
CA HIS A 190 13.13 5.22 0.16
C HIS A 190 12.00 5.03 -0.87
N MET A 191 10.75 5.06 -0.39
CA MET A 191 9.57 5.10 -1.23
C MET A 191 9.35 6.55 -1.68
N VAL A 192 9.44 6.82 -2.98
CA VAL A 192 9.21 8.16 -3.55
C VAL A 192 7.86 8.16 -4.25
N LEU A 193 6.90 8.88 -3.67
CA LEU A 193 5.60 9.08 -4.27
C LEU A 193 5.73 10.10 -5.41
N SER A 194 5.97 9.57 -6.62
CA SER A 194 6.12 10.27 -7.90
C SER A 194 7.34 11.20 -8.01
N LEU A 195 8.32 10.84 -8.84
CA LEU A 195 9.30 11.82 -9.36
C LEU A 195 8.64 12.59 -10.51
N ASN A 196 8.14 13.81 -10.25
CA ASN A 196 8.02 14.78 -11.34
C ASN A 196 9.42 15.36 -11.58
N VAL A 197 10.11 14.90 -12.64
CA VAL A 197 11.44 15.38 -13.03
C VAL A 197 11.46 16.91 -13.27
N ALA A 198 10.27 17.52 -13.48
CA ALA A 198 10.11 18.96 -13.65
C ALA A 198 9.98 19.78 -12.35
N THR A 199 9.65 19.18 -11.20
CA THR A 199 9.33 19.95 -9.97
C THR A 199 10.19 19.60 -8.75
N ASN A 200 10.96 18.52 -8.78
CA ASN A 200 11.83 18.09 -7.67
C ASN A 200 11.08 17.93 -6.33
N ASP A 201 9.83 17.44 -6.38
CA ASP A 201 8.99 17.22 -5.21
C ASP A 201 9.27 15.85 -4.58
N THR A 202 10.12 15.81 -3.56
CA THR A 202 10.29 14.62 -2.71
C THR A 202 9.27 14.66 -1.57
N LEU A 203 8.30 13.74 -1.59
CA LEU A 203 7.31 13.59 -0.53
C LEU A 203 7.96 12.93 0.71
N ASN A 204 8.75 13.69 1.47
CA ASN A 204 9.26 13.29 2.77
C ASN A 204 8.15 13.46 3.81
N LEU A 205 7.90 12.41 4.61
CA LEU A 205 7.02 12.49 5.78
C LEU A 205 7.45 13.67 6.66
N PRO A 206 6.61 14.69 6.90
CA PRO A 206 7.01 15.84 7.71
C PRO A 206 7.33 15.37 9.15
N GLY A 207 8.53 15.73 9.62
CA GLY A 207 9.00 15.42 10.98
C GLY A 207 9.77 14.10 11.16
N VAL A 208 10.01 13.37 10.07
CA VAL A 208 10.76 12.11 10.12
C VAL A 208 12.21 12.37 9.71
N GLY A 209 13.12 12.47 10.69
CA GLY A 209 14.55 12.36 10.39
C GLY A 209 14.86 11.01 9.73
N CYS A 210 16.06 10.84 9.16
CA CYS A 210 16.54 9.65 8.43
C CYS A 210 16.31 8.26 9.10
N CYS A 211 15.75 8.20 10.32
CA CYS A 211 15.42 7.00 11.08
C CYS A 211 13.94 6.56 11.06
N GLY A 212 12.99 7.28 10.45
CA GLY A 212 11.62 6.77 10.29
C GLY A 212 11.30 6.32 8.87
N THR A 213 12.33 6.00 8.09
CA THR A 213 12.21 5.39 6.76
C THR A 213 11.47 4.06 6.88
N VAL A 214 10.37 3.90 6.13
CA VAL A 214 9.71 2.61 5.98
C VAL A 214 10.69 1.69 5.25
N ASN A 215 11.35 0.79 5.98
CA ASN A 215 12.23 -0.21 5.41
C ASN A 215 11.39 -1.20 4.60
N THR A 216 11.60 -1.22 3.29
CA THR A 216 10.91 -2.15 2.39
C THR A 216 11.98 -2.86 1.55
N LEU A 217 12.16 -4.17 1.79
CA LEU A 217 13.37 -4.92 1.43
C LEU A 217 13.44 -5.46 -0.02
N ARG A 218 12.40 -5.37 -0.85
CA ARG A 218 12.41 -5.92 -2.24
C ARG A 218 11.45 -5.16 -3.17
N PHE A 219 11.95 -4.28 -4.04
CA PHE A 219 11.10 -3.48 -4.94
C PHE A 219 11.75 -3.30 -6.33
N VAL A 220 11.19 -3.92 -7.37
CA VAL A 220 11.59 -3.76 -8.78
C VAL A 220 10.33 -3.38 -9.60
N PHE A 221 10.44 -2.36 -10.46
CA PHE A 221 9.42 -1.75 -11.36
C PHE A 221 8.43 -0.72 -10.76
N PRO A 222 7.95 0.28 -11.55
CA PRO A 222 7.14 1.38 -11.03
C PRO A 222 5.75 0.90 -10.62
N TRP A 223 5.33 1.28 -9.42
CA TRP A 223 4.09 0.81 -8.81
C TRP A 223 2.91 1.70 -9.17
N ARG A 224 1.70 1.16 -9.10
CA ARG A 224 0.46 1.95 -9.01
C ARG A 224 -0.15 1.78 -7.63
N VAL A 225 -0.49 2.88 -6.97
CA VAL A 225 -1.16 2.88 -5.66
C VAL A 225 -2.30 3.89 -5.69
N LEU A 226 -3.40 3.59 -5.00
CA LEU A 226 -4.54 4.50 -4.92
C LEU A 226 -4.32 5.58 -3.84
N ARG A 227 -4.52 6.85 -4.20
CA ARG A 227 -4.53 8.01 -3.28
C ARG A 227 -5.95 8.54 -3.09
N ALA A 228 -6.36 8.68 -1.83
CA ALA A 228 -7.63 9.32 -1.48
C ALA A 228 -7.60 10.86 -1.72
N TRP A 229 -8.72 11.45 -2.15
CA TRP A 229 -8.90 12.89 -2.48
C TRP A 229 -9.89 13.58 -1.53
N PRO A 230 -9.78 14.90 -1.21
CA PRO A 230 -8.64 15.81 -1.34
C PRO A 230 -8.04 16.15 0.04
N TRP A 231 -6.76 15.85 0.25
CA TRP A 231 -6.01 16.47 1.35
C TRP A 231 -5.22 17.68 0.85
N ARG A 232 -5.32 18.79 1.59
CA ARG A 232 -4.50 20.00 1.40
C ARG A 232 -3.08 19.74 1.89
N PHE A 233 -2.10 19.92 1.02
CA PHE A 233 -0.71 20.00 1.43
C PHE A 233 -0.44 21.41 1.96
N GLN A 234 0.10 21.54 3.18
CA GLN A 234 1.07 22.58 3.44
C GLN A 234 2.40 22.04 2.93
N ALA A 235 2.82 22.49 1.75
CA ALA A 235 4.17 22.26 1.27
C ALA A 235 5.14 22.88 2.28
N VAL A 236 5.75 22.05 3.11
CA VAL A 236 6.97 22.47 3.80
C VAL A 236 8.05 22.39 2.73
N ARG A 237 8.48 23.54 2.19
CA ARG A 237 9.75 23.60 1.48
C ARG A 237 10.81 23.09 2.45
N CYS A 238 11.36 21.91 2.18
CA CYS A 238 12.62 21.55 2.79
C CYS A 238 13.66 22.49 2.19
N ASP A 239 14.13 23.45 2.99
CA ASP A 239 15.33 24.20 2.68
C ASP A 239 16.52 23.20 2.71
N PRO A 240 17.18 22.93 1.58
CA PRO A 240 18.31 22.01 1.52
C PRO A 240 19.44 22.41 2.48
N GLN A 241 19.54 23.69 2.86
CA GLN A 241 20.58 24.18 3.76
C GLN A 241 20.27 23.95 5.24
N ALA A 242 18.99 23.82 5.63
CA ALA A 242 18.60 23.66 7.02
C ALA A 242 18.90 22.27 7.61
N LEU A 243 19.06 21.24 6.75
CA LEU A 243 19.48 19.88 7.16
C LEU A 243 20.99 19.77 7.41
N CYS A 244 21.81 20.58 6.73
CA CYS A 244 23.27 20.56 6.89
C CYS A 244 23.73 21.11 8.26
N LEU A 245 23.03 22.10 8.82
CA LEU A 245 23.44 22.73 10.07
C LEU A 245 23.30 21.80 11.29
N LYS A 246 22.29 20.93 11.32
CA LYS A 246 22.12 19.97 12.43
C LYS A 246 23.09 18.78 12.37
N ALA A 247 23.60 18.44 11.19
CA ALA A 247 24.61 17.40 11.03
C ALA A 247 26.03 17.88 11.40
N GLY A 248 26.34 19.17 11.16
CA GLY A 248 27.61 19.79 11.52
C GLY A 248 27.86 19.86 13.04
N ASP A 249 26.83 20.17 13.82
CA ASP A 249 26.95 20.32 15.29
C ASP A 249 27.15 18.99 16.04
N ALA A 250 26.71 17.87 15.47
CA ALA A 250 26.93 16.53 16.03
C ALA A 250 28.35 16.01 15.77
N LEU A 251 28.97 16.42 14.66
CA LEU A 251 30.35 16.07 14.31
C LEU A 251 31.40 16.94 15.01
N SER A 252 31.03 18.17 15.41
CA SER A 252 31.91 19.04 16.19
C SER A 252 32.01 18.60 17.66
N ARG A 253 30.90 18.13 18.26
CA ARG A 253 30.89 17.64 19.66
C ARG A 253 31.60 16.30 19.90
N ARG A 254 31.83 15.47 18.87
CA ARG A 254 32.66 14.25 19.00
C ARG A 254 34.16 14.49 18.89
N ARG A 255 34.62 15.67 18.45
CA ARG A 255 36.04 16.01 18.37
C ARG A 255 36.63 16.66 19.62
N HIS A 256 35.84 16.87 20.68
CA HIS A 256 36.31 17.45 21.95
C HIS A 256 36.41 16.46 23.13
N LEU A 257 36.16 15.15 22.91
CA LEU A 257 36.28 14.12 23.96
C LEU A 257 37.35 13.06 23.66
N GLY A 258 38.33 13.37 22.80
CA GLY A 258 39.33 12.39 22.36
C GLY A 258 40.74 12.95 22.18
N VAL A 259 41.20 13.86 23.04
CA VAL A 259 42.63 14.19 23.17
C VAL A 259 42.93 14.59 24.63
N GLN A 260 43.09 13.61 25.53
CA GLN A 260 43.96 13.74 26.70
C GLN A 260 44.52 12.36 27.01
N GLY A 261 45.85 12.21 26.94
CA GLY A 261 46.52 11.02 27.45
C GLY A 261 47.76 10.56 26.70
N VAL A 262 48.71 11.44 26.38
CA VAL A 262 50.14 11.06 26.31
C VAL A 262 50.98 12.29 26.70
N THR A 263 51.48 12.32 27.93
CA THR A 263 52.64 13.16 28.31
C THR A 263 53.68 12.26 28.94
N GLN A 264 54.86 12.25 28.32
CA GLN A 264 56.10 11.63 28.79
C GLN A 264 56.54 12.25 30.13
N SER A 265 57.06 11.44 31.04
CA SER A 265 57.93 11.90 32.13
C SER A 265 59.22 11.09 32.16
N THR A 266 60.33 11.76 31.86
CA THR A 266 61.71 11.32 31.99
C THR A 266 62.21 11.49 33.44
N GLY A 267 62.97 10.51 33.96
CA GLY A 267 64.18 10.74 34.79
C GLY A 267 64.13 10.49 36.31
N ALA A 268 64.75 9.37 36.72
CA ALA A 268 65.73 9.12 37.82
C ALA A 268 65.49 9.65 39.27
N PRO A 269 66.13 9.09 40.33
CA PRO A 269 67.52 8.62 40.41
C PRO A 269 67.71 7.09 40.34
#